data_AF-A0A0Q3QSB9-F1
#
_entry.id   AF-A0A0Q3QSB9-F1
#
_cell.length_a   1.000
_cell.length_b   1.000
_cell.length_c   1.000
_cell.angle_alpha   90.00
_cell.angle_beta   90.00
_cell.angle_gamma   90.00
#
_symmetry.space_group_name_H-M   'P 1'
#
loop_
_entity.id
_entity.type
_entity.pdbx_description
1 polymer ?
#
loop_
_entity_poly.entity_id
_entity_poly.type
_entity_poly.pdbx_seq_one_letter_code
_entity_poly.pdbx_strand_id
1 'polypeptide(L)'
;MAASASAAGGEPQKELLSIIRDFAAEKSHGGKHPRDPWLTQVRLLRLRCRAHGFRPEAELEAAKRAREAAERELQGSQVQASIAAASIQALEATISHLQEEISKVGSELEALKSKGDTERCTERTLSIALFVLFLGGVILDEFFSQMQELNARIRKFQQIAHVELAEKKGSELLSADGHNVSDKNETIDSEGILKDLVDKVSKIDAEVHVLDGEYQKVLLDHEKLCQELAAIRAKRTLMEAVVGEMKLLQELGGYPFYQLPPEKVHASLAEELQRRYACPGCGVSNMVEMEEAPVVAN
;
A
#
# COMPACT_ATOMS: atom_id res chain seq x y z
N MET A 1 81.89 -6.73 -31.76
CA MET A 1 82.48 -5.77 -30.80
C MET A 1 81.84 -4.42 -31.07
N ALA A 2 81.30 -3.62 -30.15
CA ALA A 2 81.08 -3.71 -28.71
C ALA A 2 79.85 -2.82 -28.40
N ALA A 3 79.07 -3.18 -27.37
CA ALA A 3 77.87 -2.47 -26.95
C ALA A 3 78.18 -1.12 -26.29
N SER A 4 77.24 -0.18 -26.34
CA SER A 4 77.16 0.94 -25.40
C SER A 4 75.70 1.32 -25.16
N ALA A 5 75.08 0.58 -24.23
CA ALA A 5 73.86 0.98 -23.57
C ALA A 5 74.26 1.87 -22.37
N SER A 6 73.91 3.15 -22.40
CA SER A 6 74.01 4.03 -21.24
C SER A 6 72.86 5.03 -21.25
N ALA A 7 71.68 4.57 -20.85
CA ALA A 7 70.52 5.42 -20.61
C ALA A 7 69.54 4.73 -19.64
N ALA A 8 70.01 4.33 -18.46
CA ALA A 8 69.14 3.75 -17.42
C ALA A 8 69.58 4.04 -15.97
N GLY A 9 70.57 4.90 -15.74
CA GLY A 9 71.11 5.18 -14.39
C GLY A 9 70.74 6.54 -13.78
N GLY A 10 69.90 7.34 -14.46
CA GLY A 10 69.82 8.78 -14.20
C GLY A 10 68.91 9.23 -13.06
N GLU A 11 67.84 8.49 -12.74
CA GLU A 11 66.78 8.96 -11.83
C GLU A 11 67.15 8.87 -10.33
N PRO A 12 67.60 7.72 -9.79
CA PRO A 12 67.94 7.61 -8.36
C PRO A 12 69.20 8.39 -7.98
N GLN A 13 70.15 8.54 -8.92
CA GLN A 13 71.37 9.32 -8.69
C GLN A 13 71.08 10.83 -8.63
N LYS A 14 70.13 11.33 -9.43
CA LYS A 14 69.67 12.73 -9.35
C LYS A 14 68.91 13.01 -8.06
N GLU A 15 68.10 12.06 -7.60
CA GLU A 15 67.36 12.16 -6.34
C GLU A 15 68.31 12.21 -5.13
N LEU A 16 69.31 11.34 -5.08
CA LEU A 16 70.35 11.34 -4.05
C LEU A 16 71.12 12.68 -4.02
N LEU A 17 71.49 13.21 -5.19
CA LEU A 17 72.18 14.49 -5.30
C LEU A 17 71.29 15.68 -4.91
N SER A 18 69.96 15.57 -5.09
CA SER A 18 69.01 16.57 -4.59
C SER A 18 68.97 16.57 -3.06
N ILE A 19 68.85 15.39 -2.44
CA ILE A 19 68.81 15.22 -0.98
C ILE A 19 70.08 15.77 -0.32
N ILE A 20 71.26 15.49 -0.89
CA ILE A 20 72.53 16.01 -0.38
C ILE A 20 72.58 17.54 -0.47
N ARG A 21 72.07 18.11 -1.56
CA ARG A 21 72.03 19.56 -1.77
C ARG A 21 71.08 20.26 -0.80
N ASP A 22 69.91 19.69 -0.58
CA ASP A 22 68.90 20.19 0.37
C ASP A 22 69.45 20.14 1.81
N PHE A 23 70.15 19.05 2.16
CA PHE A 23 70.79 18.89 3.47
C PHE A 23 71.95 19.88 3.68
N ALA A 24 72.74 20.14 2.64
CA ALA A 24 73.83 21.12 2.68
C ALA A 24 73.28 22.56 2.76
N ALA A 25 72.17 22.86 2.07
CA ALA A 25 71.51 24.15 2.12
C ALA A 25 70.88 24.44 3.51
N GLU A 26 70.34 23.42 4.17
CA GLU A 26 69.77 23.55 5.53
C GLU A 26 70.88 23.73 6.60
N LYS A 27 72.09 23.23 6.32
CA LYS A 27 73.29 23.49 7.14
C LYS A 27 73.90 24.88 6.91
N SER A 28 73.73 25.46 5.72
CA SER A 28 74.33 26.77 5.36
C SER A 28 73.46 27.97 5.75
N HIS A 29 72.13 27.79 5.85
CA HIS A 29 71.26 28.78 6.48
C HIS A 29 71.47 28.69 8.00
N GLY A 30 72.45 29.45 8.48
CA GLY A 30 72.80 29.51 9.90
C GLY A 30 71.59 29.82 10.77
N GLY A 31 70.99 28.77 11.34
CA GLY A 31 69.76 28.88 12.11
C GLY A 31 69.77 27.86 13.23
N LYS A 32 70.11 28.32 14.44
CA LYS A 32 69.82 27.67 15.71
C LYS A 32 68.30 27.66 15.92
N HIS A 33 67.54 26.91 15.13
CA HIS A 33 66.19 26.57 15.52
C HIS A 33 66.26 25.25 16.29
N PRO A 34 65.71 25.18 17.52
CA PRO A 34 65.40 23.90 18.14
C PRO A 34 64.70 23.08 17.07
N ARG A 35 65.25 21.91 16.72
CA ARG A 35 64.56 21.02 15.79
C ARG A 35 63.25 20.69 16.48
N ASP A 36 62.15 21.27 16.02
CA ASP A 36 60.83 20.92 16.52
C ASP A 36 60.72 19.39 16.36
N PRO A 37 60.64 18.63 17.47
CA PRO A 37 60.65 17.18 17.40
C PRO A 37 59.54 16.66 16.49
N TRP A 38 58.40 17.36 16.50
CA TRP A 38 57.27 17.14 15.61
C TRP A 38 57.62 17.31 14.12
N LEU A 39 58.28 18.41 13.74
CA LEU A 39 58.63 18.66 12.34
C LEU A 39 59.65 17.64 11.82
N THR A 40 60.57 17.20 12.69
CA THR A 40 61.54 16.15 12.40
C THR A 40 60.85 14.79 12.25
N GLN A 41 59.89 14.48 13.13
CA GLN A 41 59.11 13.25 13.08
C GLN A 41 58.21 13.19 11.85
N VAL A 42 57.56 14.30 11.48
CA VAL A 42 56.78 14.43 10.24
C VAL A 42 57.66 14.22 9.01
N ARG A 43 58.89 14.77 8.99
CA ARG A 43 59.85 14.52 7.90
C ARG A 43 60.29 13.06 7.84
N LEU A 44 60.59 12.43 8.97
CA LEU A 44 60.95 11.01 9.04
C LEU A 44 59.82 10.10 8.56
N LEU A 45 58.58 10.39 8.94
CA LEU A 45 57.41 9.68 8.42
C LEU A 45 57.27 9.85 6.91
N ARG A 46 57.41 11.08 6.38
CA ARG A 46 57.37 11.32 4.92
C ARG A 46 58.47 10.57 4.16
N LEU A 47 59.69 10.55 4.70
CA LEU A 47 60.81 9.80 4.11
C LEU A 47 60.59 8.29 4.19
N ARG A 48 60.08 7.78 5.32
CA ARG A 48 59.71 6.38 5.49
C ARG A 48 58.62 5.97 4.49
N CYS A 49 57.58 6.78 4.34
CA CYS A 49 56.54 6.59 3.33
C CYS A 49 57.13 6.54 1.91
N ARG A 50 57.97 7.52 1.52
CA ARG A 50 58.63 7.52 0.21
C ARG A 50 59.51 6.29 -0.01
N ALA A 51 60.26 5.85 0.99
CA ALA A 51 61.12 4.67 0.92
C ALA A 51 60.32 3.37 0.73
N HIS A 52 59.12 3.28 1.31
CA HIS A 52 58.19 2.17 1.09
C HIS A 52 57.35 2.31 -0.19
N GLY A 53 57.63 3.30 -1.05
CA GLY A 53 56.85 3.56 -2.27
C GLY A 53 55.45 4.13 -2.00
N PHE A 54 55.11 4.41 -0.74
CA PHE A 54 53.85 5.02 -0.33
C PHE A 54 53.87 6.50 -0.72
N ARG A 55 52.98 6.88 -1.64
CA ARG A 55 52.86 8.25 -2.16
C ARG A 55 51.59 8.89 -1.59
N PRO A 56 51.64 9.46 -0.37
CA PRO A 56 50.45 9.93 0.33
C PRO A 56 49.70 11.02 -0.43
N GLU A 57 50.40 11.84 -1.23
CA GLU A 57 49.75 12.84 -2.07
C GLU A 57 48.91 12.21 -3.19
N ALA A 58 49.37 11.10 -3.78
CA ALA A 58 48.62 10.42 -4.84
C ALA A 58 47.37 9.72 -4.30
N GLU A 59 47.48 9.10 -3.12
CA GLU A 59 46.33 8.49 -2.44
C GLU A 59 45.32 9.53 -1.96
N LEU A 60 45.77 10.68 -1.45
CA LEU A 60 44.90 11.79 -1.08
C LEU A 60 44.13 12.33 -2.29
N GLU A 61 44.81 12.55 -3.42
CA GLU A 61 44.15 12.99 -4.66
C GLU A 61 43.22 11.90 -5.23
N ALA A 62 43.55 10.62 -5.09
CA ALA A 62 42.65 9.53 -5.45
C ALA A 62 41.38 9.52 -4.57
N ALA A 63 41.53 9.68 -3.26
CA ALA A 63 40.42 9.77 -2.32
C ALA A 63 39.52 10.99 -2.58
N LYS A 64 40.10 12.15 -2.94
CA LYS A 64 39.32 13.34 -3.35
C LYS A 64 38.47 13.06 -4.58
N ARG A 65 39.06 12.48 -5.64
CA ARG A 65 38.29 12.13 -6.85
C ARG A 65 37.21 11.09 -6.57
N ALA A 66 37.48 10.11 -5.71
CA ALA A 66 36.50 9.13 -5.29
C ALA A 66 35.33 9.78 -4.52
N ARG A 67 35.64 10.72 -3.61
CA ARG A 67 34.61 11.51 -2.91
C ARG A 67 33.77 12.34 -3.88
N GLU A 68 34.40 13.07 -4.79
CA GLU A 68 33.69 13.88 -5.80
C GLU A 68 32.80 13.02 -6.71
N ALA A 69 33.22 11.79 -7.02
CA ALA A 69 32.42 10.83 -7.75
C ALA A 69 31.19 10.38 -6.94
N ALA A 70 31.39 10.00 -5.67
CA ALA A 70 30.30 9.60 -4.78
C ALA A 70 29.32 10.76 -4.51
N GLU A 71 29.81 12.00 -4.42
CA GLU A 71 28.97 13.18 -4.21
C GLU A 71 28.11 13.50 -5.44
N ARG A 72 28.65 13.34 -6.65
CA ARG A 72 27.86 13.45 -7.89
C ARG A 72 26.81 12.35 -8.00
N GLU A 73 27.14 11.13 -7.60
CA GLU A 73 26.19 10.01 -7.57
C GLU A 73 25.05 10.28 -6.57
N LEU A 74 25.40 10.74 -5.36
CA LEU A 74 24.42 11.12 -4.33
C LEU A 74 23.47 12.22 -4.82
N GLN A 75 24.00 13.25 -5.48
CA GLN A 75 23.19 14.31 -6.09
C GLN A 75 22.26 13.74 -7.17
N GLY A 76 22.74 12.80 -7.99
CA GLY A 76 21.91 12.09 -8.97
C GLY A 76 20.77 11.33 -8.32
N SER A 77 21.05 10.57 -7.26
CA SER A 77 20.03 9.86 -6.47
C SER A 77 19.04 10.82 -5.81
N GLN A 78 19.50 11.98 -5.32
CA GLN A 78 18.63 12.99 -4.71
C GLN A 78 17.65 13.60 -5.73
N VAL A 79 18.11 13.85 -6.96
CA VAL A 79 17.23 14.32 -8.04
C VAL A 79 16.22 13.25 -8.41
N GLN A 80 16.65 11.99 -8.55
CA GLN A 80 15.74 10.86 -8.81
C GLN A 80 14.69 10.70 -7.70
N ALA A 81 15.08 10.84 -6.43
CA ALA A 81 14.16 10.81 -5.30
C ALA A 81 13.15 11.97 -5.34
N SER A 82 13.60 13.17 -5.73
CA SER A 82 12.72 14.34 -5.87
C SER A 82 11.71 14.17 -7.01
N ILE A 83 12.14 13.60 -8.14
CA ILE A 83 11.26 13.26 -9.27
C ILE A 83 10.24 12.20 -8.85
N ALA A 84 10.68 11.15 -8.14
CA ALA A 84 9.79 10.11 -7.65
C ALA A 84 8.75 10.69 -6.68
N ALA A 85 9.15 11.57 -5.75
CA ALA A 85 8.23 12.24 -4.83
C ALA A 85 7.18 13.10 -5.57
N ALA A 86 7.61 13.89 -6.57
CA ALA A 86 6.69 14.68 -7.40
C ALA A 86 5.72 13.79 -8.19
N SER A 87 6.20 12.66 -8.72
CA SER A 87 5.37 11.68 -9.44
C SER A 87 4.32 11.04 -8.51
N ILE A 88 4.70 10.65 -7.29
CA ILE A 88 3.77 10.12 -6.29
C ILE A 88 2.69 11.15 -5.97
N GLN A 89 3.08 12.42 -5.73
CA GLN A 89 2.12 13.48 -5.44
C GLN A 89 1.15 13.73 -6.61
N ALA A 90 1.64 13.67 -7.85
CA ALA A 90 0.79 13.77 -9.03
C ALA A 90 -0.20 12.59 -9.12
N LEU A 91 0.26 11.36 -8.85
CA LEU A 91 -0.61 10.18 -8.83
C LEU A 91 -1.67 10.28 -7.73
N GLU A 92 -1.31 10.71 -6.52
CA GLU A 92 -2.27 10.92 -5.42
C GLU A 92 -3.35 11.96 -5.77
N ALA A 93 -2.99 13.03 -6.47
CA ALA A 93 -3.95 14.01 -6.96
C ALA A 93 -4.91 13.40 -8.00
N THR A 94 -4.41 12.58 -8.93
CA THR A 94 -5.27 11.91 -9.92
C THR A 94 -6.20 10.88 -9.28
N ILE A 95 -5.74 10.13 -8.28
CA ILE A 95 -6.58 9.20 -7.52
C ILE A 95 -7.70 9.96 -6.79
N SER A 96 -7.37 11.09 -6.15
CA SER A 96 -8.34 11.92 -5.45
C SER A 96 -9.42 12.45 -6.40
N HIS A 97 -9.01 12.93 -7.59
CA HIS A 97 -9.94 13.37 -8.64
C HIS A 97 -10.86 12.24 -9.11
N LEU A 98 -10.30 11.06 -9.40
CA LEU A 98 -11.10 9.90 -9.83
C LEU A 98 -12.07 9.44 -8.74
N GLN A 99 -11.68 9.49 -7.47
CA GLN A 99 -12.58 9.17 -6.35
C GLN A 99 -13.74 10.15 -6.25
N GLU A 100 -13.50 11.45 -6.50
CA GLU A 100 -14.56 12.46 -6.57
C GLU A 100 -15.52 12.18 -7.73
N GLU A 101 -15.00 11.86 -8.92
CA GLU A 101 -15.82 11.51 -10.08
C GLU A 101 -16.67 10.25 -9.83
N ILE A 102 -16.08 9.21 -9.23
CA ILE A 102 -16.81 7.99 -8.85
C ILE A 102 -17.92 8.33 -7.85
N SER A 103 -17.63 9.15 -6.83
CA SER A 103 -18.63 9.57 -5.85
C SER A 103 -19.77 10.35 -6.51
N LYS A 104 -19.44 11.25 -7.45
CA LYS A 104 -20.41 12.03 -8.19
C LYS A 104 -21.31 11.14 -9.05
N VAL A 105 -20.72 10.30 -9.90
CA VAL A 105 -21.46 9.35 -10.76
C VAL A 105 -22.31 8.39 -9.91
N GLY A 106 -21.81 7.95 -8.76
CA GLY A 106 -22.57 7.13 -7.82
C GLY A 106 -23.83 7.85 -7.30
N SER A 107 -23.71 9.13 -6.92
CA SER A 107 -24.86 9.93 -6.48
C SER A 107 -25.89 10.17 -7.59
N GLU A 108 -25.42 10.41 -8.83
CA GLU A 108 -26.29 10.58 -9.99
C GLU A 108 -27.04 9.28 -10.33
N LEU A 109 -26.37 8.12 -10.22
CA LEU A 109 -26.98 6.82 -10.44
C LEU A 109 -28.09 6.52 -9.42
N GLU A 110 -27.85 6.78 -8.12
CA GLU A 110 -28.87 6.60 -7.08
C GLU A 110 -30.07 7.56 -7.27
N ALA A 111 -29.81 8.81 -7.67
CA ALA A 111 -30.87 9.76 -8.01
C ALA A 111 -31.73 9.24 -9.18
N LEU A 112 -31.10 8.73 -10.25
CA LEU A 112 -31.82 8.15 -11.39
C LEU A 112 -32.61 6.88 -11.01
N LYS A 113 -32.03 6.03 -10.16
CA LYS A 113 -32.68 4.82 -9.67
C LYS A 113 -33.94 5.14 -8.87
N SER A 114 -33.85 6.08 -7.92
CA SER A 114 -35.01 6.51 -7.14
C SER A 114 -36.13 7.08 -8.02
N LYS A 115 -35.78 7.85 -9.06
CA LYS A 115 -36.74 8.36 -10.02
C LYS A 115 -37.42 7.23 -10.81
N GLY A 116 -36.65 6.27 -11.32
CA GLY A 116 -37.20 5.11 -12.02
C GLY A 116 -38.12 4.25 -11.15
N ASP A 117 -37.79 4.08 -9.87
CA ASP A 117 -38.65 3.37 -8.91
C ASP A 117 -39.96 4.12 -8.64
N THR A 118 -39.93 5.46 -8.56
CA THR A 118 -41.16 6.26 -8.45
C THR A 118 -42.04 6.13 -9.69
N GLU A 119 -41.48 6.19 -10.90
CA GLU A 119 -42.22 6.05 -12.15
C GLU A 119 -42.86 4.64 -12.28
N ARG A 120 -42.13 3.59 -11.89
CA ARG A 120 -42.69 2.23 -11.86
C ARG A 120 -43.81 2.08 -10.82
N CYS A 121 -43.69 2.76 -9.68
CA CYS A 121 -44.71 2.76 -8.63
C CYS A 121 -45.99 3.47 -9.08
N THR A 122 -45.86 4.63 -9.75
CA THR A 122 -47.01 5.35 -10.29
C THR A 122 -47.70 4.56 -11.39
N GLU A 123 -46.95 3.95 -12.31
CA GLU A 123 -47.50 3.11 -13.38
C GLU A 123 -48.29 1.91 -12.81
N ARG A 124 -47.74 1.22 -11.81
CA ARG A 124 -48.44 0.13 -11.10
C ARG A 124 -49.71 0.64 -10.41
N THR A 125 -49.65 1.78 -9.76
CA THR A 125 -50.80 2.37 -9.06
C THR A 125 -51.91 2.75 -10.03
N LEU A 126 -51.56 3.37 -11.16
CA LEU A 126 -52.50 3.71 -12.22
C LEU A 126 -53.12 2.47 -12.85
N SER A 127 -52.33 1.42 -13.09
CA SER A 127 -52.82 0.14 -13.62
C SER A 127 -53.84 -0.51 -12.67
N ILE A 128 -53.55 -0.56 -11.37
CA ILE A 128 -54.49 -1.08 -10.35
C ILE A 128 -55.76 -0.23 -10.30
N ALA A 129 -55.63 1.10 -10.29
CA ALA A 129 -56.78 2.00 -10.28
C ALA A 129 -57.70 1.80 -11.50
N LEU A 130 -57.11 1.67 -12.69
CA LEU A 130 -57.84 1.40 -13.93
C LEU A 130 -58.56 0.05 -13.89
N PHE A 131 -57.90 -0.99 -13.36
CA PHE A 131 -58.49 -2.31 -13.18
C PHE A 131 -59.69 -2.28 -12.22
N VAL A 132 -59.57 -1.57 -11.10
CA VAL A 132 -60.67 -1.40 -10.13
C VAL A 132 -61.85 -0.65 -10.75
N LEU A 133 -61.59 0.42 -11.53
CA LEU A 133 -62.65 1.15 -12.23
C LEU A 133 -63.35 0.27 -13.27
N PHE A 134 -62.59 -0.52 -14.03
CA PHE A 134 -63.14 -1.44 -15.01
C PHE A 134 -64.05 -2.51 -14.37
N LEU A 135 -63.56 -3.18 -13.32
CA LEU A 135 -64.35 -4.16 -12.57
C LEU A 135 -65.60 -3.53 -11.95
N GLY A 136 -65.46 -2.34 -11.37
CA GLY A 136 -66.58 -1.59 -10.82
C GLY A 136 -67.66 -1.33 -11.87
N GLY A 137 -67.27 -0.94 -13.09
CA GLY A 137 -68.19 -0.77 -14.22
C GLY A 137 -68.91 -2.05 -14.60
N VAL A 138 -68.17 -3.16 -14.76
CA VAL A 138 -68.76 -4.48 -15.11
C VAL A 138 -69.76 -4.93 -14.04
N ILE A 139 -69.45 -4.77 -12.76
CA ILE A 139 -70.35 -5.13 -11.65
C ILE A 139 -71.59 -4.22 -11.65
N LEU A 140 -71.41 -2.91 -11.89
CA LEU A 140 -72.52 -1.96 -11.92
C LEU A 140 -73.48 -2.25 -13.07
N ASP A 141 -72.95 -2.59 -14.24
CA ASP A 141 -73.75 -2.94 -15.43
C ASP A 141 -74.53 -4.25 -15.22
N GLU A 142 -73.89 -5.28 -14.65
CA GLU A 142 -74.55 -6.54 -14.30
C GLU A 142 -75.70 -6.30 -13.30
N PHE A 143 -75.44 -5.53 -12.24
CA PHE A 143 -76.45 -5.14 -11.27
C PHE A 143 -77.60 -4.35 -11.92
N PHE A 144 -77.29 -3.41 -12.80
CA PHE A 144 -78.30 -2.60 -13.48
C PHE A 144 -79.17 -3.45 -14.42
N SER A 145 -78.57 -4.42 -15.11
CA SER A 145 -79.27 -5.38 -15.95
C SER A 145 -80.27 -6.21 -15.13
N GLN A 146 -79.83 -6.77 -14.00
CA GLN A 146 -80.70 -7.51 -13.07
C GLN A 146 -81.84 -6.64 -12.54
N MET A 147 -81.55 -5.38 -12.18
CA MET A 147 -82.57 -4.44 -11.72
C MET A 147 -83.61 -4.10 -12.80
N GLN A 148 -83.19 -3.95 -14.06
CA GLN A 148 -84.13 -3.73 -15.16
C GLN A 148 -85.02 -4.95 -15.41
N GLU A 149 -84.47 -6.16 -15.35
CA GLU A 149 -85.24 -7.38 -15.48
C GLU A 149 -86.29 -7.49 -14.37
N LEU A 150 -85.89 -7.25 -13.11
CA LEU A 150 -86.80 -7.25 -11.98
C LEU A 150 -87.94 -6.23 -12.17
N ASN A 151 -87.61 -5.01 -12.57
CA ASN A 151 -88.61 -3.97 -12.85
C ASN A 151 -89.55 -4.35 -14.01
N ALA A 152 -89.06 -5.08 -15.01
CA ALA A 152 -89.91 -5.62 -16.08
C ALA A 152 -90.88 -6.69 -15.53
N ARG A 153 -90.40 -7.59 -14.66
CA ARG A 153 -91.24 -8.60 -14.00
C ARG A 153 -92.31 -7.99 -13.11
N ILE A 154 -91.98 -6.94 -12.34
CA ILE A 154 -92.95 -6.21 -11.50
C ILE A 154 -94.06 -5.61 -12.38
N ARG A 155 -93.71 -4.98 -13.50
CA ARG A 155 -94.71 -4.42 -14.44
C ARG A 155 -95.61 -5.50 -15.04
N LYS A 156 -95.04 -6.65 -15.43
CA LYS A 156 -95.83 -7.80 -15.91
C LYS A 156 -96.77 -8.33 -14.82
N PHE A 157 -96.30 -8.47 -13.59
CA PHE A 157 -97.12 -8.92 -12.48
C PHE A 157 -98.28 -7.96 -12.20
N GLN A 158 -98.01 -6.65 -12.22
CA GLN A 158 -99.06 -5.63 -12.07
C GLN A 158 -100.08 -5.70 -13.23
N GLN A 159 -99.63 -5.88 -14.47
CA GLN A 159 -100.53 -6.07 -15.62
C GLN A 159 -101.37 -7.33 -15.48
N ILE A 160 -100.78 -8.47 -15.12
CA ILE A 160 -101.50 -9.73 -14.89
C ILE A 160 -102.50 -9.55 -13.76
N ALA A 161 -102.12 -8.91 -12.64
CA ALA A 161 -103.05 -8.66 -11.54
C ALA A 161 -104.22 -7.74 -11.95
N HIS A 162 -103.97 -6.72 -12.79
CA HIS A 162 -105.02 -5.87 -13.35
C HIS A 162 -105.91 -6.62 -14.35
N VAL A 163 -105.32 -7.50 -15.16
CA VAL A 163 -106.04 -8.35 -16.12
C VAL A 163 -106.85 -9.42 -15.41
N GLU A 164 -106.33 -10.13 -14.42
CA GLU A 164 -107.07 -11.12 -13.60
C GLU A 164 -108.20 -10.49 -12.78
N LEU A 165 -108.05 -9.24 -12.34
CA LEU A 165 -109.14 -8.46 -11.75
C LEU A 165 -110.20 -8.04 -12.78
N ALA A 166 -109.82 -7.84 -14.04
CA ALA A 166 -110.73 -7.58 -15.16
C ALA A 166 -111.35 -8.87 -15.75
N GLU A 167 -110.63 -10.00 -15.66
CA GLU A 167 -110.92 -11.32 -16.24
C GLU A 167 -111.43 -12.33 -15.21
N LYS A 168 -111.91 -11.87 -14.04
CA LYS A 168 -112.92 -12.62 -13.27
C LYS A 168 -114.29 -12.64 -13.97
N LYS A 169 -114.24 -12.89 -15.29
CA LYS A 169 -115.21 -13.38 -16.26
C LYS A 169 -114.40 -13.99 -17.43
N GLY A 170 -113.82 -15.17 -17.28
CA GLY A 170 -113.32 -15.91 -18.45
C GLY A 170 -112.30 -16.99 -18.17
N SER A 171 -112.66 -18.22 -18.50
CA SER A 171 -111.93 -19.49 -18.35
C SER A 171 -110.63 -19.62 -19.18
N GLU A 172 -109.74 -20.48 -18.66
CA GLU A 172 -108.98 -21.55 -19.36
C GLU A 172 -107.63 -21.33 -20.09
N LEU A 173 -106.62 -22.03 -19.53
CA LEU A 173 -105.73 -23.05 -20.13
C LEU A 173 -104.45 -22.71 -20.95
N LEU A 174 -103.39 -23.51 -20.65
CA LEU A 174 -102.21 -23.93 -21.47
C LEU A 174 -101.06 -22.90 -21.62
N SER A 175 -99.76 -23.22 -21.84
CA SER A 175 -98.89 -24.42 -21.94
C SER A 175 -97.47 -23.90 -22.32
N ALA A 176 -96.45 -24.76 -22.22
CA ALA A 176 -95.18 -24.80 -22.98
C ALA A 176 -93.93 -23.99 -22.51
N ASP A 177 -92.96 -24.76 -22.01
CA ASP A 177 -91.66 -25.14 -22.63
C ASP A 177 -90.44 -24.17 -22.68
N GLY A 178 -89.27 -24.75 -22.36
CA GLY A 178 -87.96 -24.46 -22.97
C GLY A 178 -87.05 -23.36 -22.38
N HIS A 179 -85.90 -23.73 -21.78
CA HIS A 179 -84.59 -23.78 -22.48
C HIS A 179 -83.38 -23.67 -21.52
N ASN A 180 -82.33 -24.43 -21.87
CA ASN A 180 -81.00 -24.52 -21.26
C ASN A 180 -80.21 -23.19 -21.22
N VAL A 181 -79.31 -23.05 -20.24
CA VAL A 181 -78.11 -22.21 -20.36
C VAL A 181 -76.89 -23.04 -19.98
N SER A 182 -75.96 -23.08 -20.93
CA SER A 182 -74.71 -23.84 -20.95
C SER A 182 -73.68 -23.26 -19.98
N ASP A 183 -73.21 -24.07 -19.05
CA ASP A 183 -71.94 -23.84 -18.35
C ASP A 183 -70.78 -23.92 -19.36
N LYS A 184 -70.00 -22.84 -19.47
CA LYS A 184 -68.71 -22.82 -20.16
C LYS A 184 -67.72 -22.03 -19.30
N ASN A 185 -67.06 -22.75 -18.40
CA ASN A 185 -65.86 -22.27 -17.74
C ASN A 185 -64.65 -22.70 -18.58
N GLU A 186 -64.14 -21.79 -19.41
CA GLU A 186 -62.78 -21.93 -19.95
C GLU A 186 -61.79 -21.77 -18.78
N THR A 187 -61.29 -22.89 -18.27
CA THR A 187 -60.14 -22.92 -17.37
C THR A 187 -58.90 -22.52 -18.17
N ILE A 188 -58.57 -21.23 -18.10
CA ILE A 188 -57.37 -20.65 -18.70
C ILE A 188 -56.13 -21.24 -17.99
N ASP A 189 -55.18 -21.68 -18.83
CA ASP A 189 -53.86 -22.26 -18.57
C ASP A 189 -53.02 -21.54 -17.48
N SER A 190 -53.39 -21.75 -16.23
CA SER A 190 -52.72 -21.16 -15.06
C SER A 190 -51.56 -22.04 -14.57
N GLU A 191 -51.57 -23.32 -14.94
CA GLU A 191 -50.59 -24.31 -14.52
C GLU A 191 -49.27 -24.16 -15.27
N GLY A 192 -49.30 -23.82 -16.57
CA GLY A 192 -48.10 -23.54 -17.36
C GLY A 192 -47.30 -22.32 -16.86
N ILE A 193 -47.99 -21.25 -16.45
CA ILE A 193 -47.36 -20.04 -15.91
C ILE A 193 -46.70 -20.32 -14.55
N LEU A 194 -47.37 -21.10 -13.71
CA LEU A 194 -46.87 -21.45 -12.38
C LEU A 194 -45.63 -22.35 -12.49
N LYS A 195 -45.63 -23.27 -13.46
CA LYS A 195 -44.50 -24.13 -13.79
C LYS A 195 -43.27 -23.33 -14.24
N ASP A 196 -43.44 -22.39 -15.18
CA ASP A 196 -42.37 -21.51 -15.67
C ASP A 196 -41.77 -20.65 -14.55
N LEU A 197 -42.60 -20.15 -13.63
CA LEU A 197 -42.13 -19.37 -12.48
C LEU A 197 -41.30 -20.23 -11.52
N VAL A 198 -41.73 -21.47 -11.24
CA VAL A 198 -40.99 -22.42 -10.38
C VAL A 198 -39.63 -22.77 -10.98
N ASP A 199 -39.56 -22.98 -12.29
CA ASP A 199 -38.30 -23.29 -12.97
C ASP A 199 -37.34 -22.09 -12.94
N LYS A 200 -37.85 -20.86 -13.10
CA LYS A 200 -37.06 -19.63 -12.94
C LYS A 200 -36.53 -19.44 -11.53
N VAL A 201 -37.35 -19.67 -10.51
CA VAL A 201 -36.92 -19.60 -9.10
C VAL A 201 -35.84 -20.66 -8.82
N SER A 202 -36.01 -21.87 -9.34
CA SER A 202 -35.01 -22.94 -9.19
C SER A 202 -33.69 -22.60 -9.86
N LYS A 203 -33.72 -21.92 -11.02
CA LYS A 203 -32.51 -21.43 -11.69
C LYS A 203 -31.81 -20.34 -10.87
N ILE A 204 -32.56 -19.37 -10.35
CA ILE A 204 -32.00 -18.31 -9.50
C ILE A 204 -31.40 -18.90 -8.23
N ASP A 205 -32.06 -19.87 -7.61
CA ASP A 205 -31.56 -20.55 -6.42
C ASP A 205 -30.22 -21.25 -6.66
N ALA A 206 -30.07 -21.92 -7.81
CA ALA A 206 -28.80 -22.52 -8.21
C ALA A 206 -27.69 -21.46 -8.43
N GLU A 207 -28.01 -20.35 -9.09
CA GLU A 207 -27.07 -19.23 -9.31
C GLU A 207 -26.64 -18.58 -7.99
N VAL A 208 -27.58 -18.37 -7.06
CA VAL A 208 -27.31 -17.83 -5.72
C VAL A 208 -26.41 -18.78 -4.93
N HIS A 209 -26.65 -20.09 -4.99
CA HIS A 209 -25.84 -21.06 -4.28
C HIS A 209 -24.39 -21.12 -4.83
N VAL A 210 -24.20 -20.92 -6.14
CA VAL A 210 -22.84 -20.80 -6.70
C VAL A 210 -22.17 -19.53 -6.19
N LEU A 211 -22.87 -18.40 -6.24
CA LEU A 211 -22.34 -17.10 -5.81
C LEU A 211 -21.98 -17.07 -4.32
N ASP A 212 -22.80 -17.69 -3.47
CA ASP A 212 -22.54 -17.81 -2.03
C ASP A 212 -21.28 -18.64 -1.77
N GLY A 213 -21.07 -19.73 -2.52
CA GLY A 213 -19.84 -20.52 -2.47
C GLY A 213 -18.60 -19.73 -2.89
N GLU A 214 -18.70 -18.88 -3.90
CA GLU A 214 -17.61 -17.97 -4.31
C GLU A 214 -17.34 -16.89 -3.26
N TYR A 215 -18.38 -16.31 -2.67
CA TYR A 215 -18.26 -15.33 -1.61
C TYR A 215 -17.55 -15.89 -0.37
N GLN A 216 -17.88 -17.11 0.04
CA GLN A 216 -17.20 -17.79 1.15
C GLN A 216 -15.70 -18.01 0.88
N LYS A 217 -15.31 -18.34 -0.36
CA LYS A 217 -13.89 -18.45 -0.73
C LYS A 217 -13.18 -17.11 -0.61
N VAL A 218 -13.79 -16.03 -1.10
CA VAL A 218 -13.23 -14.68 -1.00
C VAL A 218 -13.04 -14.26 0.45
N LEU A 219 -13.97 -14.60 1.34
CA LEU A 219 -13.82 -14.33 2.79
C LEU A 219 -12.61 -15.04 3.39
N LEU A 220 -12.41 -16.32 3.06
CA LEU A 220 -11.26 -17.10 3.54
C LEU A 220 -9.94 -16.55 3.00
N ASP A 221 -9.90 -16.18 1.72
CA ASP A 221 -8.72 -15.57 1.11
C ASP A 221 -8.40 -14.21 1.74
N HIS A 222 -9.43 -13.40 2.04
CA HIS A 222 -9.28 -12.14 2.74
C HIS A 222 -8.69 -12.33 4.15
N GLU A 223 -9.19 -13.30 4.91
CA GLU A 223 -8.66 -13.60 6.24
C GLU A 223 -7.19 -14.01 6.18
N LYS A 224 -6.81 -14.85 5.21
CA LYS A 224 -5.42 -15.24 4.98
C LYS A 224 -4.53 -14.04 4.65
N LEU A 225 -4.97 -13.14 3.78
CA LEU A 225 -4.25 -11.91 3.46
C LEU A 225 -4.10 -10.99 4.67
N CYS A 226 -5.12 -10.88 5.53
CA CYS A 226 -5.02 -10.13 6.78
C CYS A 226 -3.94 -10.71 7.71
N GLN A 227 -3.83 -12.03 7.82
CA GLN A 227 -2.79 -12.70 8.61
C GLN A 227 -1.39 -12.45 8.03
N GLU A 228 -1.22 -12.57 6.71
CA GLU A 228 0.06 -12.30 6.03
C GLU A 228 0.50 -10.83 6.21
N LEU A 229 -0.44 -9.89 6.08
CA LEU A 229 -0.18 -8.47 6.33
C LEU A 229 0.25 -8.20 7.78
N ALA A 230 -0.38 -8.86 8.76
CA ALA A 230 0.01 -8.75 10.15
C ALA A 230 1.45 -9.26 10.38
N ALA A 231 1.80 -10.40 9.79
CA ALA A 231 3.16 -10.95 9.86
C ALA A 231 4.20 -10.02 9.22
N ILE A 232 3.90 -9.42 8.06
CA ILE A 232 4.79 -8.46 7.40
C ILE A 232 4.97 -7.20 8.24
N ARG A 233 3.89 -6.68 8.84
CA ARG A 233 3.96 -5.52 9.74
C ARG A 233 4.85 -5.80 10.95
N ALA A 234 4.71 -6.96 11.59
CA ALA A 234 5.57 -7.37 12.70
C ALA A 234 7.05 -7.45 12.28
N LYS A 235 7.35 -8.02 11.10
CA LYS A 235 8.72 -8.07 10.55
C LYS A 235 9.28 -6.67 10.29
N ARG A 236 8.47 -5.75 9.76
CA ARG A 236 8.87 -4.35 9.55
C ARG A 236 9.26 -3.68 10.87
N THR A 237 8.40 -3.79 11.88
CA THR A 237 8.68 -3.20 13.21
C THR A 237 9.97 -3.74 13.81
N LEU A 238 10.24 -5.04 13.65
CA LEU A 238 11.52 -5.63 14.08
C LEU A 238 12.70 -5.04 13.29
N MET A 239 12.58 -4.92 11.97
CA MET A 239 13.65 -4.38 11.12
C MET A 239 13.93 -2.90 11.44
N GLU A 240 12.90 -2.10 11.71
CA GLU A 240 13.02 -0.71 12.16
C GLU A 240 13.78 -0.62 13.50
N ALA A 241 13.48 -1.50 14.46
CA ALA A 241 14.21 -1.58 15.71
C ALA A 241 15.67 -1.97 15.51
N VAL A 242 15.95 -3.00 14.70
CA VAL A 242 17.33 -3.43 14.39
C VAL A 242 18.13 -2.31 13.72
N VAL A 243 17.52 -1.59 12.77
CA VAL A 243 18.16 -0.43 12.13
C VAL A 243 18.41 0.71 13.13
N GLY A 244 17.48 0.94 14.07
CA GLY A 244 17.68 1.89 15.17
C GLY A 244 18.87 1.54 16.06
N GLU A 245 18.92 0.30 16.55
CA GLU A 245 20.05 -0.21 17.35
C GLU A 245 21.37 -0.17 16.57
N MET A 246 21.35 -0.51 15.28
CA MET A 246 22.55 -0.45 14.43
C MET A 246 23.07 0.98 14.27
N LYS A 247 22.18 1.98 14.21
CA LYS A 247 22.58 3.40 14.22
C LYS A 247 23.19 3.81 15.56
N LEU A 248 22.61 3.39 16.69
CA LEU A 248 23.19 3.64 18.02
C LEU A 248 24.58 3.01 18.15
N LEU A 249 24.77 1.79 17.66
CA LEU A 249 26.08 1.14 17.60
C LEU A 249 27.05 1.86 16.66
N GLN A 250 26.59 2.39 15.54
CA GLN A 250 27.41 3.20 14.63
C GLN A 250 27.83 4.53 15.28
N GLU A 251 26.97 5.16 16.07
CA GLU A 251 27.29 6.37 16.84
C GLU A 251 28.27 6.08 18.00
N LEU A 252 28.08 4.97 18.72
CA LEU A 252 29.01 4.52 19.76
C LEU A 252 30.36 4.05 19.20
N GLY A 253 30.37 3.41 18.02
CA GLY A 253 31.58 3.05 17.29
C GLY A 253 32.24 4.24 16.58
N GLY A 254 31.47 5.32 16.36
CA GLY A 254 31.92 6.63 15.90
C GLY A 254 32.45 7.52 17.02
N TYR A 255 32.45 7.05 18.27
CA TYR A 255 33.17 7.72 19.35
C TYR A 255 34.66 7.76 18.97
N PRO A 256 35.31 8.93 19.01
CA PRO A 256 36.57 9.07 18.32
C PRO A 256 37.71 8.58 19.22
N PHE A 257 37.81 7.26 19.36
CA PHE A 257 39.01 6.61 19.89
C PHE A 257 40.24 6.87 19.00
N TYR A 258 40.00 7.37 17.78
CA TYR A 258 41.02 7.73 16.80
C TYR A 258 41.39 9.24 16.77
N GLN A 259 40.74 10.14 17.53
CA GLN A 259 41.16 11.57 17.56
C GLN A 259 42.32 11.85 18.51
N LEU A 260 42.61 10.96 19.47
CA LEU A 260 43.81 11.07 20.29
C LEU A 260 44.90 10.21 19.68
N PRO A 261 46.12 10.74 19.48
CA PRO A 261 47.26 9.92 19.06
C PRO A 261 47.32 8.70 19.99
N PRO A 262 47.44 7.47 19.47
CA PRO A 262 47.50 6.27 20.31
C PRO A 262 48.57 6.42 21.40
N GLU A 263 49.68 7.11 21.10
CA GLU A 263 50.73 7.45 22.05
C GLU A 263 50.24 8.25 23.27
N LYS A 264 49.29 9.19 23.13
CA LYS A 264 48.75 9.97 24.26
C LYS A 264 47.73 9.19 25.08
N VAL A 265 46.92 8.33 24.45
CA VAL A 265 45.98 7.46 25.18
C VAL A 265 46.74 6.40 25.95
N HIS A 266 47.76 5.78 25.32
CA HIS A 266 48.63 4.81 25.96
C HIS A 266 49.51 5.45 27.04
N ALA A 267 50.06 6.65 26.84
CA ALA A 267 50.80 7.36 27.88
C ALA A 267 49.91 7.79 29.05
N SER A 268 48.72 8.33 28.79
CA SER A 268 47.76 8.72 29.84
C SER A 268 47.26 7.51 30.63
N LEU A 269 46.97 6.40 29.94
CA LEU A 269 46.59 5.13 30.58
C LEU A 269 47.75 4.53 31.38
N ALA A 270 48.98 4.59 30.86
CA ALA A 270 50.17 4.14 31.57
C ALA A 270 50.45 4.99 32.82
N GLU A 271 50.31 6.32 32.74
CA GLU A 271 50.47 7.23 33.89
C GLU A 271 49.37 7.04 34.94
N GLU A 272 48.12 6.79 34.53
CA GLU A 272 47.00 6.52 35.42
C GLU A 272 47.15 5.17 36.13
N LEU A 273 47.58 4.13 35.40
CA LEU A 273 47.91 2.83 35.99
C LEU A 273 49.10 2.97 36.95
N GLN A 274 50.17 3.67 36.56
CA GLN A 274 51.33 3.90 37.41
C GLN A 274 50.98 4.69 38.68
N ARG A 275 50.05 5.64 38.63
CA ARG A 275 49.51 6.33 39.81
C ARG A 275 48.72 5.40 40.74
N ARG A 276 47.89 4.51 40.19
CA ARG A 276 47.05 3.61 40.99
C ARG A 276 47.85 2.51 41.69
N TYR A 277 48.97 2.11 41.10
CA TYR A 277 49.82 1.04 41.63
C TYR A 277 51.07 1.56 42.36
N ALA A 278 51.28 2.87 42.47
CA ALA A 278 52.33 3.44 43.29
C ALA A 278 51.93 3.44 44.78
N CYS A 279 52.79 2.92 45.65
CA CYS A 279 52.58 2.96 47.09
C CYS A 279 52.60 4.43 47.60
N PRO A 280 51.55 4.93 48.27
CA PRO A 280 51.48 6.33 48.73
C PRO A 280 52.59 6.74 49.71
N GLY A 281 53.23 5.78 50.39
CA GLY A 281 54.26 6.04 51.40
C GLY A 281 55.70 6.10 50.86
N CYS A 282 56.02 5.39 49.78
CA CYS A 282 57.38 5.29 49.25
C CYS A 282 57.51 5.50 47.73
N GLY A 283 56.40 5.65 47.00
CA GLY A 283 56.40 5.96 45.56
C GLY A 283 56.82 4.83 44.63
N VAL A 284 57.09 3.62 45.16
CA VAL A 284 57.47 2.45 44.36
C VAL A 284 56.22 1.85 43.70
N SER A 285 56.34 1.52 42.41
CA SER A 285 55.29 0.83 41.65
C SER A 285 55.17 -0.63 42.08
N ASN A 286 53.98 -1.05 42.51
CA ASN A 286 53.69 -2.44 42.90
C ASN A 286 53.36 -3.35 41.70
N MET A 287 53.53 -2.86 40.46
CA MET A 287 53.39 -3.69 39.27
C MET A 287 54.53 -4.70 39.23
N VAL A 288 54.21 -5.99 39.27
CA VAL A 288 55.19 -7.07 39.04
C VAL A 288 55.73 -6.93 37.62
N GLU A 289 57.05 -6.82 37.46
CA GLU A 289 57.71 -6.96 36.16
C GLU A 289 57.37 -8.35 35.60
N MET A 290 56.46 -8.40 34.63
CA MET A 290 56.34 -9.56 33.77
C MET A 290 57.54 -9.53 32.83
N GLU A 291 58.64 -10.18 33.22
CA GLU A 291 59.73 -10.47 32.30
C GLU A 291 59.19 -11.09 31.01
N GLU A 292 59.68 -10.60 29.89
CA GLU A 292 59.40 -11.13 28.56
C GLU A 292 59.77 -12.62 28.52
N ALA A 293 58.78 -13.47 28.30
CA ALA A 293 59.03 -14.89 28.03
C ALA A 293 59.86 -15.02 26.74
N PRO A 294 60.92 -15.84 26.72
CA PRO A 294 61.80 -15.95 25.56
C PRO A 294 61.03 -16.48 24.35
N VAL A 295 61.15 -15.77 23.23
CA VAL A 295 60.69 -16.19 21.91
C VAL A 295 61.42 -17.48 21.53
N VAL A 296 60.71 -18.60 21.62
CA VAL A 296 61.16 -19.87 21.04
C VAL A 296 61.01 -19.76 19.54
N ALA A 297 62.14 -19.68 18.83
CA ALA A 297 62.21 -19.78 17.39
C ALA A 297 61.84 -21.21 16.95
N ASN A 298 60.87 -21.33 16.04
CA ASN A 298 60.65 -22.48 15.17
C ASN A 298 60.72 -21.98 13.72
#